data_AF-A0AAD5QZ45-F1
#
_entry.id   AF-A0AAD5QZ45-F1
#
_cell.length_a   1.000
_cell.length_b   1.000
_cell.length_c   1.000
_cell.angle_alpha   90.00
_cell.angle_beta   90.00
_cell.angle_gamma   90.00
#
_symmetry.space_group_name_H-M   'P 1'
#
loop_
_entity.id
_entity.type
_entity.pdbx_description
1 polymer ?
#
loop_
_entity_poly.entity_id
_entity_poly.type
_entity_poly.pdbx_seq_one_letter_code
_entity_poly.pdbx_strand_id
1 'polypeptide(L)'
;MSILAASCGLELVVWAAVDDIDSDVVCSTMSARLFTTNTGRVHLSQLHLALTALSSLGGLAEKFPSVATATVVPILSCFLLEPAPILTKLLTETSSEKRNEERRQEESATKKRSALDALRNAAIDSLCRALKSSLTVDADSVQACLASLSSKLFVCSSLNNSIVALVCENAIMTLGGIGVALAGSKNVPDMVLQIFLQRFANPISPLDNVIVRCLANMWIAGARSIHDGVMNLFTQISIESGNRVYSQDSTPASDHRYAHVSLAVDKALGRMADGVSEGDDQQALLVRFLELFVQLGIEGRRVGEKVSKSTVKMSTSAGNLGVLMPKIATLLKKMNPISQPSTKLRNLFRDFWFYCTVLGFDVEYSGLWPEDWYNAVCVIATKSPVLIAHENLRSELIDNAAIKSDAISPNELQEFRNTVCGVLNHQTDVVPIINRMDFAQCIYLLSVLRMEKMRVVHAEHKEALHEFFKYLDNKTIRKDKGGMWICLLAGASVVFEAYLEAIINTRNDIQSEAIVN
;
A
#
# COMPACT_ATOMS: atom_id res chain seq x y z
N MET A 1 16.36 10.10 38.13
CA MET A 1 15.36 10.38 39.18
C MET A 1 14.68 11.75 39.01
N SER A 2 15.40 12.85 38.80
CA SER A 2 14.79 14.20 38.71
C SER A 2 13.81 14.42 37.52
N ILE A 3 14.04 13.79 36.36
CA ILE A 3 13.21 14.02 35.14
C ILE A 3 11.84 13.37 35.25
N LEU A 4 11.78 12.11 35.71
CA LEU A 4 10.50 11.40 35.92
C LEU A 4 9.65 12.12 36.96
N ALA A 5 10.26 12.60 38.05
CA ALA A 5 9.56 13.40 39.05
C ALA A 5 9.01 14.71 38.46
N ALA A 6 9.75 15.37 37.56
CA ALA A 6 9.28 16.58 36.88
C ALA A 6 8.15 16.29 35.88
N SER A 7 8.21 15.18 35.15
CA SER A 7 7.11 14.72 34.28
C SER A 7 5.85 14.39 35.07
N CYS A 8 5.97 13.60 36.16
CA CYS A 8 4.84 13.34 37.05
C CYS A 8 4.29 14.61 37.69
N GLY A 9 5.17 15.55 38.07
CA GLY A 9 4.76 16.85 38.60
C GLY A 9 3.94 17.66 37.59
N LEU A 10 4.33 17.65 36.32
CA LEU A 10 3.58 18.32 35.25
C LEU A 10 2.20 17.69 35.05
N GLU A 11 2.12 16.35 35.05
CA GLU A 11 0.83 15.65 34.97
C GLU A 11 -0.07 15.96 36.18
N LEU A 12 0.50 16.04 37.39
CA LEU A 12 -0.26 16.43 38.59
C LEU A 12 -0.79 17.85 38.49
N VAL A 13 -0.02 18.80 37.92
CA VAL A 13 -0.48 20.18 37.69
C VAL A 13 -1.66 20.20 36.71
N VAL A 14 -1.61 19.42 35.64
CA VAL A 14 -2.72 19.26 34.68
C VAL A 14 -3.96 18.68 35.36
N TRP A 15 -3.78 17.65 36.17
CA TRP A 15 -4.87 17.04 36.93
C TRP A 15 -5.48 18.00 37.96
N ALA A 16 -4.65 18.82 38.60
CA ALA A 16 -5.06 19.75 39.64
C ALA A 16 -5.81 20.98 39.12
N ALA A 17 -5.72 21.33 37.83
CA ALA A 17 -6.51 22.42 37.25
C ALA A 17 -8.01 22.14 37.43
N VAL A 18 -8.75 23.07 38.04
CA VAL A 18 -10.15 22.85 38.44
C VAL A 18 -11.14 23.49 37.46
N ASP A 19 -10.76 24.58 36.82
CA ASP A 19 -11.59 25.33 35.87
C ASP A 19 -10.83 25.78 34.61
N ASP A 20 -11.57 26.43 33.70
CA ASP A 20 -11.04 26.93 32.42
C ASP A 20 -9.93 27.98 32.61
N ILE A 21 -9.99 28.79 33.68
CA ILE A 21 -9.01 29.86 33.94
C ILE A 21 -7.70 29.24 34.41
N ASP A 22 -7.77 28.31 35.36
CA ASP A 22 -6.61 27.54 35.83
C ASP A 22 -5.94 26.81 34.66
N SER A 23 -6.75 26.18 33.81
CA SER A 23 -6.27 25.48 32.61
C SER A 23 -5.56 26.43 31.64
N ASP A 24 -6.12 27.62 31.39
CA ASP A 24 -5.51 28.62 30.51
C ASP A 24 -4.14 29.11 31.04
N VAL A 25 -4.03 29.32 32.35
CA VAL A 25 -2.77 29.71 33.02
C VAL A 25 -1.73 28.60 32.90
N VAL A 26 -2.12 27.34 33.10
CA VAL A 26 -1.22 26.18 32.96
C VAL A 26 -0.75 26.06 31.50
N CYS A 27 -1.67 26.14 30.53
CA CYS A 27 -1.36 26.12 29.10
C CYS A 27 -0.36 27.23 28.71
N SER A 28 -0.61 28.47 29.16
CA SER A 28 0.25 29.62 28.89
C SER A 28 1.64 29.45 29.51
N THR A 29 1.73 28.92 30.73
CA THR A 29 3.01 28.63 31.41
C THR A 29 3.80 27.57 30.67
N MET A 30 3.14 26.49 30.23
CA MET A 30 3.76 25.42 29.46
C MET A 30 4.25 25.93 28.09
N SER A 31 3.42 26.72 27.41
CA SER A 31 3.80 27.38 26.15
C SER A 31 5.07 28.21 26.33
N ALA A 32 5.11 29.11 27.31
CA ALA A 32 6.29 29.93 27.58
C ALA A 32 7.56 29.09 27.75
N ARG A 33 7.47 27.91 28.38
CA ARG A 33 8.59 26.96 28.53
C ARG A 33 8.96 26.26 27.22
N LEU A 34 7.99 25.80 26.44
CA LEU A 34 8.23 25.14 25.14
C LEU A 34 8.93 26.07 24.13
N PHE A 35 8.66 27.38 24.19
CA PHE A 35 9.27 28.38 23.32
C PHE A 35 10.54 29.01 23.90
N THR A 36 11.05 28.56 25.06
CA THR A 36 12.32 29.07 25.59
C THR A 36 13.50 28.72 24.68
N THR A 37 14.26 29.75 24.28
CA THR A 37 15.47 29.57 23.49
C THR A 37 16.61 29.09 24.37
N ASN A 38 17.11 27.88 24.15
CA ASN A 38 18.27 27.36 24.85
C ASN A 38 19.54 27.38 23.97
N THR A 39 20.61 27.97 24.48
CA THR A 39 21.90 28.08 23.78
C THR A 39 22.68 26.77 23.77
N GLY A 40 22.53 25.91 24.79
CA GLY A 40 23.22 24.61 24.91
C GLY A 40 22.58 23.46 24.11
N ARG A 41 23.33 22.38 23.81
CA ARG A 41 22.83 21.21 23.04
C ARG A 41 21.51 20.67 23.60
N VAL A 42 20.65 20.14 22.73
CA VAL A 42 19.39 19.53 23.18
C VAL A 42 19.69 18.27 23.98
N HIS A 43 19.39 18.30 25.28
CA HIS A 43 19.59 17.15 26.16
C HIS A 43 18.38 16.22 26.14
N LEU A 44 18.60 14.92 26.34
CA LEU A 44 17.54 13.90 26.37
C LEU A 44 16.44 14.21 27.42
N SER A 45 16.83 14.88 28.52
CA SER A 45 15.94 15.33 29.58
C SER A 45 14.93 16.39 29.12
N GLN A 46 15.40 17.33 28.28
CA GLN A 46 14.56 18.39 27.71
C GLN A 46 13.57 17.82 26.70
N LEU A 47 14.00 16.80 25.94
CA LEU A 47 13.14 16.09 24.99
C LEU A 47 11.97 15.41 25.71
N HIS A 48 12.23 14.67 26.79
CA HIS A 48 11.19 13.95 27.53
C HIS A 48 10.18 14.91 28.19
N LEU A 49 10.65 16.01 28.77
CA LEU A 49 9.78 17.05 29.34
C LEU A 49 8.93 17.75 28.27
N ALA A 50 9.51 18.07 27.11
CA ALA A 50 8.76 18.66 26.01
C ALA A 50 7.68 17.71 25.47
N LEU A 51 7.98 16.41 25.34
CA LEU A 51 6.99 15.40 24.95
C LEU A 51 5.85 15.29 25.98
N THR A 52 6.19 15.26 27.27
CA THR A 52 5.20 15.22 28.36
C THR A 52 4.33 16.49 28.33
N ALA A 53 4.93 17.65 28.09
CA ALA A 53 4.22 18.92 28.02
C ALA A 53 3.27 18.98 26.81
N LEU A 54 3.68 18.52 25.63
CA LEU A 54 2.79 18.45 24.47
C LEU A 54 1.58 17.55 24.75
N SER A 55 1.81 16.34 25.26
CA SER A 55 0.73 15.41 25.63
C SER A 55 -0.21 15.99 26.69
N SER A 56 0.36 16.68 27.68
CA SER A 56 -0.36 17.37 28.75
C SER A 56 -1.28 18.48 28.23
N LEU A 57 -0.84 19.26 27.23
CA LEU A 57 -1.69 20.25 26.57
C LEU A 57 -2.90 19.58 25.89
N GLY A 58 -2.70 18.43 25.23
CA GLY A 58 -3.79 17.63 24.67
C GLY A 58 -4.77 17.14 25.74
N GLY A 59 -4.26 16.67 26.88
CA GLY A 59 -5.10 16.25 28.02
C GLY A 59 -5.91 17.39 28.65
N LEU A 60 -5.33 18.60 28.76
CA LEU A 60 -6.05 19.79 29.21
C LEU A 60 -7.17 20.17 28.23
N ALA A 61 -6.92 20.08 26.93
CA ALA A 61 -7.94 20.38 25.92
C ALA A 61 -9.12 19.39 25.96
N GLU A 62 -8.89 18.12 26.28
CA GLU A 62 -9.96 17.14 26.48
C GLU A 62 -10.76 17.40 27.76
N LYS A 63 -10.10 17.85 28.83
CA LYS A 63 -10.75 18.18 30.10
C LYS A 63 -11.54 19.48 30.02
N PHE A 64 -11.04 20.47 29.28
CA PHE A 64 -11.61 21.82 29.17
C PHE A 64 -11.80 22.22 27.69
N PRO A 65 -12.92 21.83 27.04
CA PRO A 65 -13.15 22.06 25.61
C PRO A 65 -13.16 23.54 25.18
N SER A 66 -13.56 24.46 26.07
CA SER A 66 -13.53 25.92 25.84
C SER A 66 -12.10 26.45 25.65
N VAL A 67 -11.14 25.93 26.43
CA VAL A 67 -9.72 26.27 26.38
C VAL A 67 -9.04 25.62 25.15
N ALA A 68 -9.60 24.52 24.64
CA ALA A 68 -9.08 23.82 23.48
C ALA A 68 -8.99 24.74 22.25
N THR A 69 -10.09 25.41 21.90
CA THR A 69 -10.15 26.32 20.74
C THR A 69 -9.37 27.61 20.97
N ALA A 70 -9.53 28.22 22.15
CA ALA A 70 -9.00 29.55 22.44
C ALA A 70 -7.47 29.56 22.62
N THR A 71 -6.92 28.48 23.20
CA THR A 71 -5.55 28.51 23.72
C THR A 71 -4.71 27.34 23.23
N VAL A 72 -5.17 26.09 23.39
CA VAL A 72 -4.35 24.90 23.08
C VAL A 72 -4.09 24.74 21.59
N VAL A 73 -5.13 24.85 20.75
CA VAL A 73 -5.00 24.74 19.28
C VAL A 73 -4.03 25.80 18.72
N PRO A 74 -4.13 27.09 19.09
CA PRO A 74 -3.13 28.10 18.72
C PRO A 74 -1.71 27.77 19.19
N ILE A 75 -1.50 27.36 20.45
CA ILE A 75 -0.17 27.02 20.97
C ILE A 75 0.48 25.91 20.14
N LEU A 76 -0.24 24.81 19.91
CA LEU A 76 0.27 23.65 19.18
C LEU A 76 0.46 23.96 17.68
N SER A 77 -0.42 24.76 17.09
CA SER A 77 -0.28 25.24 15.71
C SER A 77 0.95 26.12 15.56
N CYS A 78 1.18 27.07 16.48
CA CYS A 78 2.40 27.88 16.52
C CYS A 78 3.64 27.00 16.72
N PHE A 79 3.60 26.01 17.62
CA PHE A 79 4.74 25.12 17.86
C PHE A 79 5.23 24.43 16.57
N LEU A 80 4.30 24.11 15.66
CA LEU A 80 4.57 23.43 14.39
C LEU A 80 4.86 24.39 13.22
N LEU A 81 4.09 25.47 13.09
CA LEU A 81 4.12 26.39 11.94
C LEU A 81 5.06 27.60 12.14
N GLU A 82 5.35 27.92 13.39
CA GLU A 82 6.37 28.88 13.84
C GLU A 82 7.37 28.09 14.69
N PRO A 83 8.18 27.24 14.03
CA PRO A 83 8.73 26.03 14.63
C PRO A 83 9.54 26.40 15.87
N ALA A 84 9.15 25.82 17.00
CA ALA A 84 9.76 26.12 18.28
C ALA A 84 11.30 25.97 18.23
N PRO A 85 12.06 26.71 19.07
CA PRO A 85 13.53 26.69 19.03
C PRO A 85 14.12 25.29 19.13
N ILE A 86 13.46 24.37 19.84
CA ILE A 86 13.88 22.97 19.95
C ILE A 86 13.81 22.23 18.60
N LEU A 87 12.79 22.47 17.77
CA LEU A 87 12.64 21.85 16.45
C LEU A 87 13.68 22.39 15.46
N THR A 88 13.85 23.71 15.42
CA THR A 88 14.85 24.34 14.54
C THR A 88 16.27 23.96 14.92
N LYS A 89 16.56 23.79 16.22
CA LYS A 89 17.85 23.31 16.69
C LYS A 89 18.13 21.85 16.34
N LEU A 90 17.16 20.96 16.54
CA LEU A 90 17.30 19.56 16.12
C LEU A 90 17.51 19.45 14.60
N LEU A 91 16.85 20.31 13.81
CA LEU A 91 17.05 20.37 12.37
C LEU A 91 18.47 20.83 12.00
N THR A 92 18.97 21.93 12.58
CA THR A 92 20.30 22.46 12.26
C THR A 92 21.41 21.50 12.67
N GLU A 93 21.30 20.88 13.84
CA GLU A 93 22.25 19.85 14.29
C GLU A 93 22.23 18.59 13.41
N THR A 94 21.08 18.24 12.83
CA THR A 94 20.99 17.12 11.87
C THR A 94 21.62 17.48 10.51
N SER A 95 21.60 18.75 10.12
CA SER A 95 22.15 19.22 8.85
C SER A 95 23.67 19.41 8.86
N SER A 96 24.27 19.77 10.00
CA SER A 96 25.71 19.98 10.14
C SER A 96 26.51 18.69 10.19
N GLU A 97 25.93 17.60 10.72
CA GLU A 97 26.59 16.28 10.82
C GLU A 97 26.73 15.57 9.46
N LYS A 98 26.00 15.97 8.41
CA LYS A 98 26.15 15.39 7.05
C LYS A 98 27.46 15.74 6.33
N ARG A 99 28.32 16.61 6.89
CA ARG A 99 29.56 17.09 6.24
C ARG A 99 30.87 16.49 6.79
N ASN A 100 30.84 15.64 7.82
CA ASN A 100 32.05 15.03 8.41
C ASN A 100 31.98 13.49 8.42
N GLU A 101 33.15 12.83 8.46
CA GLU A 101 33.37 11.41 8.16
C GLU A 101 32.78 10.35 9.15
N GLU A 102 32.47 9.19 8.54
CA GLU A 102 32.32 7.77 8.94
C GLU A 102 31.52 7.30 10.20
N ARG A 103 30.50 6.46 9.89
CA ARG A 103 29.76 5.40 10.61
C ARG A 103 29.27 5.61 12.06
N ARG A 104 29.99 6.29 12.96
CA ARG A 104 29.50 6.61 14.32
C ARG A 104 28.57 7.84 14.36
N GLN A 105 28.65 8.71 13.35
CA GLN A 105 27.81 9.91 13.23
C GLN A 105 26.41 9.63 12.67
N GLU A 106 26.26 8.55 11.89
CA GLU A 106 24.99 8.18 11.26
C GLU A 106 23.93 7.76 12.29
N GLU A 107 24.33 7.05 13.36
CA GLU A 107 23.46 6.73 14.49
C GLU A 107 23.02 7.97 15.27
N SER A 108 23.89 8.98 15.43
CA SER A 108 23.57 10.25 16.12
C SER A 108 22.55 11.07 15.33
N ALA A 109 22.78 11.26 14.04
CA ALA A 109 21.87 11.97 13.15
C ALA A 109 20.49 11.28 13.07
N THR A 110 20.48 9.94 13.05
CA THR A 110 19.24 9.14 13.04
C THR A 110 18.46 9.31 14.35
N LYS A 111 19.14 9.29 15.51
CA LYS A 111 18.51 9.55 16.82
C LYS A 111 17.90 10.95 16.90
N LYS A 112 18.59 11.97 16.38
CA LYS A 112 18.09 13.37 16.39
C LYS A 112 16.90 13.56 15.46
N ARG A 113 16.93 12.95 14.26
CA ARG A 113 15.78 12.95 13.36
C ARG A 113 14.57 12.25 13.98
N SER A 114 14.79 11.11 14.64
CA SER A 114 13.75 10.41 15.40
C SER A 114 13.19 11.26 16.55
N ALA A 115 14.04 12.01 17.27
CA ALA A 115 13.59 12.94 18.31
C ALA A 115 12.74 14.10 17.76
N LEU A 116 13.12 14.65 16.60
CA LEU A 116 12.32 15.68 15.91
C LEU A 116 10.96 15.12 15.50
N ASP A 117 10.94 13.94 14.89
CA ASP A 117 9.70 13.26 14.49
C ASP A 117 8.84 12.92 15.70
N ALA A 118 9.43 12.52 16.83
CA ALA A 118 8.69 12.25 18.08
C ALA A 118 8.00 13.51 18.63
N LEU A 119 8.71 14.65 18.70
CA LEU A 119 8.12 15.93 19.14
C LEU A 119 7.00 16.39 18.20
N ARG A 120 7.25 16.28 16.89
CA ARG A 120 6.27 16.64 15.87
C ARG A 120 5.01 15.79 15.99
N ASN A 121 5.16 14.46 16.08
CA ASN A 121 4.03 13.54 16.20
C ASN A 121 3.26 13.76 17.50
N ALA A 122 3.94 14.02 18.62
CA ALA A 122 3.29 14.33 19.90
C ALA A 122 2.49 15.63 19.83
N ALA A 123 3.02 16.66 19.17
CA ALA A 123 2.31 17.92 18.96
C ALA A 123 1.09 17.75 18.05
N ILE A 124 1.22 17.00 16.95
CA ILE A 124 0.12 16.70 16.02
C ILE A 124 -0.98 15.88 16.72
N ASP A 125 -0.61 14.85 17.48
CA ASP A 125 -1.57 14.04 18.24
C ASP A 125 -2.34 14.88 19.25
N SER A 126 -1.63 15.71 20.02
CA SER A 126 -2.23 16.62 21.00
C SER A 126 -3.13 17.66 20.34
N LEU A 127 -2.76 18.16 19.16
CA LEU A 127 -3.57 19.08 18.37
C LEU A 127 -4.86 18.39 17.89
N CYS A 128 -4.76 17.15 17.41
CA CYS A 128 -5.91 16.39 16.96
C CYS A 128 -6.88 16.08 18.11
N ARG A 129 -6.36 15.74 19.30
CA ARG A 129 -7.16 15.58 20.53
C ARG A 129 -7.86 16.88 20.91
N ALA A 130 -7.15 18.00 20.87
CA ALA A 130 -7.71 19.32 21.14
C ALA A 130 -8.81 19.71 20.14
N LEU A 131 -8.59 19.49 18.84
CA LEU A 131 -9.58 19.74 17.78
C LEU A 131 -10.82 18.84 17.90
N LYS A 132 -10.64 17.60 18.33
CA LYS A 132 -11.77 16.70 18.58
C LYS A 132 -12.61 17.18 19.76
N SER A 133 -11.97 17.70 20.81
CA SER A 133 -12.64 18.32 21.95
C SER A 133 -13.35 19.63 21.57
N SER A 134 -12.69 20.49 20.79
CA SER A 134 -13.24 21.79 20.37
C SER A 134 -14.52 21.67 19.55
N LEU A 135 -14.70 20.59 18.79
CA LEU A 135 -15.93 20.33 18.03
C LEU A 135 -17.19 20.26 18.90
N THR A 136 -17.05 20.03 20.21
CA THR A 136 -18.19 20.06 21.15
C THR A 136 -18.66 21.47 21.50
N VAL A 137 -17.81 22.48 21.27
CA VAL A 137 -18.06 23.90 21.61
C VAL A 137 -18.20 24.76 20.36
N ASP A 138 -17.38 24.52 19.35
CA ASP A 138 -17.33 25.27 18.09
C ASP A 138 -17.20 24.32 16.89
N ALA A 139 -18.24 24.28 16.06
CA ALA A 139 -18.31 23.43 14.88
C ALA A 139 -17.31 23.86 13.78
N ASP A 140 -16.92 25.14 13.74
CA ASP A 140 -16.06 25.70 12.70
C ASP A 140 -14.57 25.66 13.09
N SER A 141 -14.25 25.25 14.32
CA SER A 141 -12.88 25.18 14.87
C SER A 141 -11.90 24.41 13.97
N VAL A 142 -12.34 23.26 13.43
CA VAL A 142 -11.53 22.45 12.51
C VAL A 142 -11.32 23.17 11.18
N GLN A 143 -12.36 23.80 10.63
CA GLN A 143 -12.27 24.52 9.35
C GLN A 143 -11.33 25.73 9.46
N ALA A 144 -11.40 26.47 10.57
CA ALA A 144 -10.49 27.57 10.86
C ALA A 144 -9.03 27.09 10.96
N CYS A 145 -8.79 25.95 11.63
CA CYS A 145 -7.46 25.35 11.71
C CYS A 145 -6.94 24.92 10.33
N LEU A 146 -7.77 24.23 9.53
CA LEU A 146 -7.42 23.83 8.16
C LEU A 146 -7.11 25.05 7.26
N ALA A 147 -7.88 26.13 7.38
CA ALA A 147 -7.65 27.36 6.63
C ALA A 147 -6.30 28.01 7.02
N SER A 148 -5.97 28.04 8.31
CA SER A 148 -4.68 28.54 8.81
C SER A 148 -3.50 27.71 8.28
N LEU A 149 -3.60 26.38 8.36
CA LEU A 149 -2.60 25.44 7.85
C LEU A 149 -2.41 25.59 6.33
N SER A 150 -3.51 25.66 5.60
CA SER A 150 -3.52 25.87 4.15
C SER A 150 -2.84 27.20 3.78
N SER A 151 -3.22 28.29 4.44
CA SER A 151 -2.63 29.61 4.20
C SER A 151 -1.11 29.61 4.41
N LYS A 152 -0.61 29.02 5.51
CA LYS A 152 0.84 28.93 5.74
C LYS A 152 1.53 28.07 4.67
N LEU A 153 0.92 26.95 4.28
CA LEU A 153 1.46 26.04 3.25
C LEU A 153 1.63 26.71 1.88
N PHE A 154 0.69 27.56 1.46
CA PHE A 154 0.75 28.25 0.16
C PHE A 154 1.59 29.52 0.18
N VAL A 155 1.75 30.18 1.33
CA VAL A 155 2.64 31.36 1.47
C VAL A 155 4.12 30.95 1.45
N CYS A 156 4.46 29.78 1.96
CA CYS A 156 5.83 29.25 1.97
C CYS A 156 6.29 28.76 0.58
N SER A 157 6.83 29.67 -0.24
CA SER A 157 7.20 29.41 -1.64
C SER A 157 8.65 28.92 -1.84
N SER A 158 9.60 29.29 -0.98
CA SER A 158 11.03 28.96 -1.15
C SER A 158 11.47 27.80 -0.25
N LEU A 159 11.53 26.59 -0.82
CA LEU A 159 12.01 25.38 -0.14
C LEU A 159 13.53 25.35 0.04
N ASN A 160 14.27 26.37 -0.43
CA ASN A 160 15.72 26.47 -0.26
C ASN A 160 16.12 26.76 1.19
N ASN A 161 15.20 27.30 1.99
CA ASN A 161 15.40 27.48 3.42
C ASN A 161 14.91 26.24 4.17
N SER A 162 15.81 25.57 4.90
CA SER A 162 15.50 24.34 5.64
C SER A 162 14.40 24.54 6.69
N ILE A 163 14.28 25.73 7.28
CA ILE A 163 13.20 26.06 8.23
C ILE A 163 11.87 26.18 7.50
N VAL A 164 11.83 26.78 6.31
CA VAL A 164 10.60 26.88 5.50
C VAL A 164 10.17 25.50 5.03
N ALA A 165 11.11 24.65 4.60
CA ALA A 165 10.83 23.27 4.25
C ALA A 165 10.26 22.49 5.45
N LEU A 166 10.81 22.69 6.65
CA LEU A 166 10.30 22.11 7.91
C LEU A 166 8.86 22.54 8.19
N VAL A 167 8.55 23.84 8.04
CA VAL A 167 7.18 24.37 8.23
C VAL A 167 6.19 23.74 7.26
N CYS A 168 6.53 23.66 5.98
CA CYS A 168 5.68 23.01 4.98
C CYS A 168 5.46 21.52 5.29
N GLU A 169 6.52 20.81 5.68
CA GLU A 169 6.42 19.40 6.07
C GLU A 169 5.52 19.23 7.31
N ASN A 170 5.71 20.07 8.34
CA ASN A 170 4.88 20.08 9.54
C ASN A 170 3.42 20.36 9.19
N ALA A 171 3.14 21.34 8.33
CA ALA A 171 1.78 21.67 7.89
C ALA A 171 1.11 20.47 7.18
N ILE A 172 1.79 19.81 6.25
CA ILE A 172 1.27 18.64 5.53
C ILE A 172 1.03 17.47 6.49
N MET A 173 1.98 17.19 7.40
CA MET A 173 1.80 16.13 8.39
C MET A 173 0.65 16.43 9.35
N THR A 174 0.45 17.70 9.73
CA THR A 174 -0.64 18.13 10.59
C THR A 174 -1.99 17.96 9.88
N LEU A 175 -2.10 18.41 8.62
CA LEU A 175 -3.28 18.19 7.78
C LEU A 175 -3.62 16.69 7.67
N GLY A 176 -2.62 15.85 7.42
CA GLY A 176 -2.79 14.40 7.36
C GLY A 176 -3.20 13.79 8.70
N GLY A 177 -2.62 14.26 9.81
CA GLY A 177 -2.96 13.86 11.17
C GLY A 177 -4.42 14.19 11.52
N ILE A 178 -4.86 15.41 11.19
CA ILE A 178 -6.26 15.83 11.35
C ILE A 178 -7.19 14.93 10.53
N GLY A 179 -6.82 14.65 9.27
CA GLY A 179 -7.57 13.74 8.39
C GLY A 179 -7.70 12.31 8.93
N VAL A 180 -6.68 11.81 9.64
CA VAL A 180 -6.68 10.50 10.30
C VAL A 180 -7.53 10.53 11.58
N ALA A 181 -7.28 11.48 12.48
CA ALA A 181 -7.94 11.54 13.78
C ALA A 181 -9.44 11.83 13.67
N LEU A 182 -9.85 12.56 12.62
CA LEU A 182 -11.23 12.93 12.33
C LEU A 182 -11.77 12.21 11.08
N ALA A 183 -11.28 11.00 10.77
CA ALA A 183 -11.70 10.23 9.59
C ALA A 183 -13.21 9.99 9.50
N GLY A 184 -13.90 9.89 10.66
CA GLY A 184 -15.35 9.76 10.74
C GLY A 184 -16.13 11.08 10.71
N SER A 185 -15.45 12.22 10.73
CA SER A 185 -16.11 13.53 10.68
C SER A 185 -16.51 13.88 9.26
N LYS A 186 -17.71 14.45 9.10
CA LYS A 186 -18.23 14.83 7.79
C LYS A 186 -17.39 15.96 7.19
N ASN A 187 -17.04 15.85 5.91
CA ASN A 187 -16.28 16.83 5.12
C ASN A 187 -14.80 17.03 5.50
N VAL A 188 -14.35 16.69 6.71
CA VAL A 188 -12.95 16.94 7.12
C VAL A 188 -11.94 16.21 6.22
N PRO A 189 -12.08 14.89 5.95
CA PRO A 189 -11.16 14.20 5.04
C PRO A 189 -11.20 14.78 3.63
N ASP A 190 -12.38 15.16 3.13
CA ASP A 190 -12.55 15.76 1.81
C ASP A 190 -11.84 17.11 1.70
N MET A 191 -11.95 17.98 2.70
CA MET A 191 -11.24 19.26 2.75
C MET A 191 -9.72 19.06 2.74
N VAL A 192 -9.22 18.11 3.52
CA VAL A 192 -7.78 17.77 3.54
C VAL A 192 -7.32 17.23 2.18
N LEU A 193 -8.09 16.34 1.56
CA LEU A 193 -7.82 15.84 0.21
C LEU A 193 -7.75 16.99 -0.80
N GLN A 194 -8.69 17.94 -0.77
CA GLN A 194 -8.68 19.08 -1.69
C GLN A 194 -7.43 19.96 -1.51
N ILE A 195 -7.02 20.26 -0.28
CA ILE A 195 -5.79 21.01 0.00
C ILE A 195 -4.57 20.26 -0.56
N PHE A 196 -4.51 18.94 -0.34
CA PHE A 196 -3.43 18.12 -0.88
C PHE A 196 -3.42 18.09 -2.40
N LEU A 197 -4.56 17.91 -3.07
CA LEU A 197 -4.65 17.90 -4.53
C LEU A 197 -4.26 19.26 -5.14
N GLN A 198 -4.60 20.38 -4.49
CA GLN A 198 -4.17 21.71 -4.93
C GLN A 198 -2.66 21.89 -4.82
N ARG A 199 -2.04 21.36 -3.75
CA ARG A 199 -0.60 21.47 -3.53
C ARG A 199 0.23 20.46 -4.34
N PHE A 200 -0.32 19.28 -4.58
CA PHE A 200 0.40 18.15 -5.17
C PHE A 200 0.96 18.51 -6.55
N ALA A 201 2.28 18.40 -6.69
CA ALA A 201 3.05 18.74 -7.88
C ALA A 201 2.96 20.21 -8.38
N ASN A 202 2.45 21.14 -7.56
CA ASN A 202 2.40 22.58 -7.85
C ASN A 202 3.19 23.38 -6.79
N PRO A 203 4.52 23.50 -6.91
CA PRO A 203 5.41 22.85 -7.88
C PRO A 203 5.87 21.46 -7.40
N ILE A 204 6.48 20.67 -8.30
CA ILE A 204 7.11 19.38 -7.97
C ILE A 204 8.08 19.53 -6.81
N SER A 205 7.90 18.71 -5.78
CA SER A 205 8.56 18.90 -4.49
C SER A 205 8.75 17.58 -3.74
N PRO A 206 9.78 17.44 -2.86
CA PRO A 206 9.88 16.29 -1.98
C PRO A 206 8.68 16.16 -1.03
N LEU A 207 7.94 17.26 -0.80
CA LEU A 207 6.71 17.28 -0.01
C LEU A 207 5.61 16.37 -0.60
N ASP A 208 5.61 16.14 -1.92
CA ASP A 208 4.64 15.26 -2.58
C ASP A 208 4.72 13.82 -2.02
N ASN A 209 5.91 13.36 -1.61
CA ASN A 209 6.09 12.07 -0.94
C ASN A 209 5.41 12.03 0.44
N VAL A 210 5.39 13.16 1.14
CA VAL A 210 4.73 13.29 2.45
C VAL A 210 3.22 13.29 2.25
N ILE A 211 2.72 14.00 1.23
CA ILE A 211 1.30 14.00 0.84
C ILE A 211 0.81 12.58 0.54
N VAL A 212 1.53 11.83 -0.30
CA VAL A 212 1.20 10.43 -0.64
C VAL A 212 1.11 9.56 0.62
N ARG A 213 2.07 9.70 1.54
CA ARG A 213 2.04 8.98 2.81
C ARG A 213 0.83 9.37 3.68
N CYS A 214 0.51 10.66 3.78
CA CYS A 214 -0.64 11.15 4.54
C CYS A 214 -1.96 10.63 3.97
N LEU A 215 -2.13 10.67 2.65
CA LEU A 215 -3.32 10.13 1.97
C LEU A 215 -3.52 8.63 2.25
N ALA A 216 -2.44 7.84 2.22
CA ALA A 216 -2.49 6.43 2.56
C ALA A 216 -2.88 6.20 4.03
N ASN A 217 -2.34 6.98 4.96
CA ASN A 217 -2.71 6.90 6.38
C ASN A 217 -4.19 7.26 6.61
N MET A 218 -4.69 8.31 5.94
CA MET A 218 -6.12 8.68 6.02
C MET A 218 -7.02 7.57 5.45
N TRP A 219 -6.60 6.94 4.35
CA TRP A 219 -7.31 5.81 3.77
C TRP A 219 -7.39 4.64 4.76
N ILE A 220 -6.26 4.26 5.37
CA ILE A 220 -6.14 3.19 6.38
C ILE A 220 -7.01 3.49 7.61
N ALA A 221 -7.08 4.75 8.03
CA ALA A 221 -7.89 5.19 9.17
C ALA A 221 -9.41 5.10 8.94
N GLY A 222 -9.85 4.69 7.75
CA GLY A 222 -11.27 4.52 7.43
C GLY A 222 -11.97 5.79 6.92
N ALA A 223 -11.23 6.75 6.37
CA ALA A 223 -11.81 7.94 5.74
C ALA A 223 -12.47 7.60 4.39
N ARG A 224 -13.63 6.94 4.42
CA ARG A 224 -14.29 6.36 3.24
C ARG A 224 -14.67 7.37 2.16
N SER A 225 -14.96 8.63 2.51
CA SER A 225 -15.33 9.65 1.52
C SER A 225 -14.24 9.94 0.50
N ILE A 226 -12.97 9.76 0.86
CA ILE A 226 -11.83 10.04 -0.01
C ILE A 226 -11.24 8.80 -0.69
N HIS A 227 -11.73 7.60 -0.37
CA HIS A 227 -11.12 6.34 -0.82
C HIS A 227 -10.93 6.27 -2.33
N ASP A 228 -11.98 6.62 -3.09
CA ASP A 228 -11.92 6.64 -4.55
C ASP A 228 -10.97 7.72 -5.08
N GLY A 229 -10.96 8.91 -4.48
CA GLY A 229 -10.05 9.99 -4.85
C GLY A 229 -8.58 9.61 -4.69
N VAL A 230 -8.24 8.99 -3.55
CA VAL A 230 -6.87 8.50 -3.28
C VAL A 230 -6.48 7.39 -4.24
N MET A 231 -7.35 6.39 -4.43
CA MET A 231 -7.06 5.27 -5.32
C MET A 231 -6.92 5.71 -6.78
N ASN A 232 -7.72 6.66 -7.24
CA ASN A 232 -7.60 7.23 -8.58
C ASN A 232 -6.24 7.94 -8.76
N LEU A 233 -5.82 8.76 -7.78
CA LEU A 233 -4.52 9.42 -7.82
C LEU A 233 -3.36 8.42 -7.85
N PHE A 234 -3.40 7.40 -6.99
CA PHE A 234 -2.34 6.38 -6.94
C PHE A 234 -2.29 5.55 -8.22
N THR A 235 -3.46 5.17 -8.75
CA THR A 235 -3.57 4.48 -10.04
C THR A 235 -2.98 5.30 -11.18
N GLN A 236 -3.32 6.59 -11.24
CA GLN A 236 -2.77 7.52 -12.23
C GLN A 236 -1.24 7.59 -12.14
N ILE A 237 -0.70 7.78 -10.93
CA ILE A 237 0.75 7.86 -10.70
C ILE A 237 1.43 6.53 -11.10
N SER A 238 0.87 5.38 -10.73
CA SER A 238 1.43 4.07 -11.05
C SER A 238 1.48 3.82 -12.56
N ILE A 239 0.44 4.20 -13.31
CA ILE A 239 0.39 4.04 -14.77
C ILE A 239 1.36 5.02 -15.45
N GLU A 240 1.30 6.31 -15.11
CA GLU A 240 2.13 7.33 -15.78
C GLU A 240 3.63 7.21 -15.45
N SER A 241 3.98 6.77 -14.23
CA SER A 241 5.39 6.57 -13.85
C SER A 241 6.01 5.29 -14.42
N GLY A 242 5.18 4.28 -14.72
CA GLY A 242 5.61 2.99 -15.27
C GLY A 242 6.20 3.05 -16.68
N ASN A 243 5.98 4.15 -17.41
CA ASN A 243 6.48 4.37 -18.77
C ASN A 243 7.96 4.80 -18.85
N ARG A 244 8.62 4.98 -17.69
CA ARG A 244 9.98 5.56 -17.59
C ARG A 244 11.12 4.66 -18.07
N VAL A 245 10.99 3.33 -17.98
CA VAL A 245 12.18 2.47 -18.00
C VAL A 245 12.76 2.26 -19.42
N TYR A 246 12.00 2.52 -20.50
CA TYR A 246 12.42 2.11 -21.84
C TYR A 246 12.16 3.10 -22.99
N SER A 247 11.67 4.32 -22.74
CA SER A 247 11.59 5.36 -23.77
C SER A 247 12.99 5.90 -24.08
N GLN A 248 13.64 5.37 -25.12
CA GLN A 248 14.90 5.92 -25.67
C GLN A 248 14.70 7.21 -26.47
N ASP A 249 13.45 7.66 -26.66
CA ASP A 249 13.17 8.87 -27.44
C ASP A 249 13.21 10.13 -26.58
N SER A 250 14.13 11.02 -26.94
CA SER A 250 14.26 12.41 -26.50
C SER A 250 13.08 13.26 -26.95
N THR A 251 11.89 12.99 -26.42
CA THR A 251 10.67 13.80 -26.59
C THR A 251 10.28 14.47 -25.27
N PRO A 252 9.57 15.63 -25.31
CA PRO A 252 9.76 16.72 -24.36
C PRO A 252 9.29 16.38 -22.93
N ALA A 253 9.72 17.21 -21.98
CA ALA A 253 9.60 17.10 -20.52
C ALA A 253 8.18 16.83 -19.92
N SER A 254 7.13 16.66 -20.73
CA SER A 254 5.76 16.40 -20.27
C SER A 254 5.50 14.98 -19.77
N ASP A 255 6.29 13.98 -20.20
CA ASP A 255 6.04 12.55 -19.91
C ASP A 255 6.61 12.07 -18.55
N HIS A 256 7.14 12.98 -17.73
CA HIS A 256 7.85 12.66 -16.49
C HIS A 256 7.13 13.15 -15.21
N ARG A 257 5.82 13.41 -15.30
CA ARG A 257 5.07 14.17 -14.27
C ARG A 257 5.12 13.59 -12.85
N TYR A 258 5.23 12.26 -12.72
CA TYR A 258 5.12 11.59 -11.41
C TYR A 258 6.31 10.67 -11.05
N ALA A 259 7.43 10.77 -11.77
CA ALA A 259 8.59 9.93 -11.51
C ALA A 259 9.15 10.11 -10.08
N HIS A 260 8.99 11.30 -9.47
CA HIS A 260 9.48 11.62 -8.13
C HIS A 260 8.67 10.99 -6.99
N VAL A 261 7.44 10.54 -7.26
CA VAL A 261 6.51 9.96 -6.26
C VAL A 261 6.22 8.48 -6.46
N SER A 262 6.67 7.87 -7.57
CA SER A 262 6.42 6.46 -7.90
C SER A 262 6.74 5.50 -6.74
N LEU A 263 7.94 5.63 -6.14
CA LEU A 263 8.34 4.82 -4.99
C LEU A 263 7.52 5.11 -3.72
N ALA A 264 7.06 6.35 -3.54
CA ALA A 264 6.22 6.70 -2.40
C ALA A 264 4.82 6.07 -2.53
N VAL A 265 4.25 6.06 -3.74
CA VAL A 265 2.98 5.37 -4.02
C VAL A 265 3.15 3.86 -3.84
N ASP A 266 4.26 3.28 -4.30
CA ASP A 266 4.54 1.86 -4.10
C ASP A 266 4.55 1.46 -2.62
N LYS A 267 5.26 2.25 -1.80
CA LYS A 267 5.31 2.06 -0.35
C LYS A 267 3.95 2.32 0.31
N ALA A 268 3.18 3.28 -0.19
CA ALA A 268 1.84 3.58 0.29
C ALA A 268 0.88 2.41 0.05
N LEU A 269 0.86 1.85 -1.17
CA LEU A 269 0.05 0.66 -1.49
C LEU A 269 0.43 -0.53 -0.59
N GLY A 270 1.73 -0.75 -0.33
CA GLY A 270 2.19 -1.77 0.61
C GLY A 270 1.67 -1.54 2.04
N ARG A 271 1.71 -0.29 2.53
CA ARG A 271 1.14 0.06 3.85
C ARG A 271 -0.37 -0.09 3.90
N MET A 272 -1.09 0.23 2.83
CA MET A 272 -2.53 0.04 2.76
C MET A 272 -2.87 -1.46 2.83
N ALA A 273 -2.13 -2.30 2.11
CA ALA A 273 -2.28 -3.74 2.16
C ALA A 273 -2.12 -4.29 3.60
N ASP A 274 -1.11 -3.79 4.31
CA ASP A 274 -0.77 -4.21 5.68
C ASP A 274 -1.75 -3.64 6.74
N GLY A 275 -2.10 -2.35 6.62
CA GLY A 275 -2.88 -1.63 7.64
C GLY A 275 -4.39 -1.60 7.46
N VAL A 276 -4.94 -2.04 6.31
CA VAL A 276 -6.40 -2.01 6.08
C VAL A 276 -7.18 -2.84 7.12
N SER A 277 -8.28 -2.26 7.59
CA SER A 277 -9.22 -2.89 8.52
C SER A 277 -9.92 -4.10 7.91
N GLU A 278 -10.23 -5.10 8.72
CA GLU A 278 -10.91 -6.33 8.26
C GLU A 278 -12.33 -6.06 7.73
N GLY A 279 -12.78 -6.89 6.79
CA GLY A 279 -14.14 -6.83 6.24
C GLY A 279 -14.22 -6.14 4.88
N ASP A 280 -15.19 -5.23 4.71
CA ASP A 280 -15.52 -4.62 3.42
C ASP A 280 -14.37 -3.80 2.82
N ASP A 281 -13.58 -3.13 3.67
CA ASP A 281 -12.46 -2.29 3.22
C ASP A 281 -11.32 -3.14 2.62
N GLN A 282 -11.09 -4.37 3.12
CA GLN A 282 -10.17 -5.34 2.50
C GLN A 282 -10.66 -5.79 1.12
N GLN A 283 -11.95 -6.11 0.98
CA GLN A 283 -12.54 -6.52 -0.30
C GLN A 283 -12.48 -5.38 -1.33
N ALA A 284 -12.78 -4.15 -0.90
CA ALA A 284 -12.66 -2.96 -1.73
C ALA A 284 -11.22 -2.75 -2.20
N LEU A 285 -10.23 -2.84 -1.29
CA LEU A 285 -8.82 -2.69 -1.63
C LEU A 285 -8.32 -3.79 -2.58
N LEU A 286 -8.76 -5.03 -2.38
CA LEU A 286 -8.40 -6.16 -3.23
C LEU A 286 -8.88 -5.93 -4.68
N VAL A 287 -10.14 -5.48 -4.84
CA VAL A 287 -10.68 -5.11 -6.15
C VAL A 287 -9.81 -4.02 -6.78
N ARG A 288 -9.45 -2.98 -6.01
CA ARG A 288 -8.61 -1.87 -6.51
C ARG A 288 -7.21 -2.31 -6.92
N PHE A 289 -6.57 -3.21 -6.17
CA PHE A 289 -5.24 -3.72 -6.54
C PHE A 289 -5.30 -4.60 -7.79
N LEU A 290 -6.30 -5.47 -7.91
CA LEU A 290 -6.44 -6.28 -9.12
C LEU A 290 -6.81 -5.42 -10.33
N GLU A 291 -7.65 -4.38 -10.17
CA GLU A 291 -7.91 -3.40 -11.22
C GLU A 291 -6.63 -2.72 -11.68
N LEU A 292 -5.81 -2.24 -10.74
CA LEU A 292 -4.53 -1.61 -11.06
C LEU A 292 -3.59 -2.59 -11.78
N PHE A 293 -3.52 -3.85 -11.32
CA PHE A 293 -2.73 -4.89 -11.96
C PHE A 293 -3.17 -5.10 -13.42
N VAL A 294 -4.47 -5.27 -13.65
CA VAL A 294 -5.00 -5.48 -15.01
C VAL A 294 -4.79 -4.25 -15.89
N GLN A 295 -4.98 -3.04 -15.36
CA GLN A 295 -4.74 -1.79 -16.09
C GLN A 295 -3.27 -1.63 -16.51
N LEU A 296 -2.32 -1.92 -15.61
CA LEU A 296 -0.90 -1.92 -15.92
C LEU A 296 -0.56 -2.94 -17.01
N GLY A 297 -1.20 -4.12 -16.99
CA GLY A 297 -1.02 -5.15 -18.01
C GLY A 297 -1.65 -4.79 -19.36
N ILE A 298 -2.71 -3.98 -19.38
CA ILE A 298 -3.31 -3.46 -20.62
C ILE A 298 -2.42 -2.37 -21.21
N GLU A 299 -1.98 -1.41 -20.40
CA GLU A 299 -1.14 -0.31 -20.88
C GLU A 299 0.24 -0.82 -21.35
N GLY A 300 0.81 -1.80 -20.65
CA GLY A 300 2.04 -2.47 -21.07
C GLY A 300 1.95 -3.06 -22.48
N ARG A 301 0.81 -3.67 -22.83
CA ARG A 301 0.57 -4.19 -24.17
C ARG A 301 0.36 -3.08 -25.20
N ARG A 302 -0.39 -2.03 -24.86
CA ARG A 302 -0.61 -0.87 -25.73
C ARG A 302 0.71 -0.20 -26.14
N VAL A 303 1.65 -0.10 -25.21
CA VAL A 303 3.00 0.43 -25.49
C VAL A 303 3.82 -0.56 -26.34
N GLY A 304 3.74 -1.87 -26.03
CA GLY A 304 4.41 -2.92 -26.82
C GLY A 304 3.97 -2.95 -28.29
N GLU A 305 2.68 -2.80 -28.57
CA GLU A 305 2.10 -2.78 -29.92
C GLU A 305 2.64 -1.62 -30.79
N LYS A 306 2.96 -0.47 -30.19
CA LYS A 306 3.51 0.69 -30.90
C LYS A 306 4.99 0.54 -31.29
N VAL A 307 5.74 -0.32 -30.57
CA VAL A 307 7.21 -0.33 -30.64
C VAL A 307 7.78 -1.56 -31.35
N SER A 308 7.08 -2.72 -31.42
CA SER A 308 7.31 -3.85 -32.36
C SER A 308 6.53 -5.12 -31.96
N LYS A 309 6.16 -5.96 -32.94
CA LYS A 309 5.46 -7.25 -32.79
C LYS A 309 6.38 -8.41 -32.32
N SER A 310 6.93 -8.34 -31.10
CA SER A 310 7.69 -9.45 -30.52
C SER A 310 7.35 -9.64 -29.05
N THR A 311 6.95 -10.86 -28.68
CA THR A 311 6.69 -11.33 -27.30
C THR A 311 7.83 -11.08 -26.32
N VAL A 312 9.07 -10.99 -26.81
CA VAL A 312 10.28 -10.75 -25.99
C VAL A 312 10.26 -9.35 -25.34
N LYS A 313 9.42 -8.41 -25.81
CA LYS A 313 9.26 -7.07 -25.23
C LYS A 313 8.04 -6.90 -24.31
N MET A 314 7.25 -7.95 -24.01
CA MET A 314 6.23 -7.91 -22.94
C MET A 314 6.86 -7.71 -21.54
N SER A 315 8.18 -7.92 -21.45
CA SER A 315 9.06 -7.73 -20.29
C SER A 315 9.08 -6.30 -19.72
N THR A 316 8.83 -5.27 -20.52
CA THR A 316 8.93 -3.86 -20.05
C THR A 316 7.84 -3.49 -19.03
N SER A 317 6.66 -4.10 -19.13
CA SER A 317 5.54 -3.91 -18.21
C SER A 317 5.50 -4.90 -17.05
N ALA A 318 6.19 -6.04 -17.21
CA ALA A 318 6.24 -7.10 -16.22
C ALA A 318 6.86 -6.62 -14.89
N GLY A 319 7.82 -5.70 -14.93
CA GLY A 319 8.37 -5.08 -13.74
C GLY A 319 7.32 -4.39 -12.86
N ASN A 320 6.44 -3.58 -13.47
CA ASN A 320 5.40 -2.85 -12.76
C ASN A 320 4.32 -3.78 -12.20
N LEU A 321 3.99 -4.84 -12.95
CA LEU A 321 3.05 -5.88 -12.51
C LEU A 321 3.60 -6.66 -11.32
N GLY A 322 4.83 -7.16 -11.43
CA GLY A 322 5.47 -7.98 -10.42
C GLY A 322 5.60 -7.28 -9.07
N VAL A 323 5.91 -5.98 -9.08
CA VAL A 323 6.00 -5.16 -7.86
C VAL A 323 4.67 -5.08 -7.09
N LEU A 324 3.51 -5.23 -7.76
CA LEU A 324 2.19 -5.21 -7.12
C LEU A 324 1.81 -6.54 -6.46
N MET A 325 2.37 -7.67 -6.93
CA MET A 325 2.03 -9.01 -6.44
C MET A 325 2.27 -9.20 -4.94
N PRO A 326 3.42 -8.79 -4.35
CA PRO A 326 3.63 -8.88 -2.91
C PRO A 326 2.59 -8.10 -2.09
N LYS A 327 2.04 -7.00 -2.63
CA LYS A 327 1.00 -6.22 -1.93
C LYS A 327 -0.34 -6.95 -1.96
N ILE A 328 -0.70 -7.55 -3.09
CA ILE A 328 -1.90 -8.40 -3.21
C ILE A 328 -1.77 -9.60 -2.27
N ALA A 329 -0.60 -10.25 -2.22
CA ALA A 329 -0.34 -11.36 -1.32
C ALA A 329 -0.46 -10.95 0.16
N THR A 330 0.17 -9.85 0.57
CA THR A 330 0.07 -9.32 1.95
C THR A 330 -1.39 -9.05 2.35
N LEU A 331 -2.20 -8.49 1.44
CA LEU A 331 -3.62 -8.29 1.69
C LEU A 331 -4.37 -9.62 1.85
N LEU A 332 -4.18 -10.55 0.91
CA LEU A 332 -4.87 -11.84 0.89
C LEU A 332 -4.48 -12.77 2.05
N LYS A 333 -3.26 -12.67 2.60
CA LYS A 333 -2.85 -13.44 3.79
C LYS A 333 -3.81 -13.26 4.96
N LYS A 334 -4.35 -12.05 5.12
CA LYS A 334 -5.31 -11.69 6.18
C LYS A 334 -6.75 -12.09 5.87
N MET A 335 -7.03 -12.61 4.69
CA MET A 335 -8.38 -12.92 4.21
C MET A 335 -8.62 -14.42 4.19
N ASN A 336 -9.89 -14.83 4.29
CA ASN A 336 -10.30 -16.21 4.03
C ASN A 336 -10.26 -16.51 2.52
N PRO A 337 -10.05 -17.78 2.11
CA PRO A 337 -10.15 -18.18 0.72
C PRO A 337 -11.47 -17.74 0.06
N ILE A 338 -11.38 -17.12 -1.10
CA ILE A 338 -12.51 -16.48 -1.77
C ILE A 338 -13.31 -17.55 -2.52
N SER A 339 -14.39 -18.03 -1.91
CA SER A 339 -15.23 -19.07 -2.51
C SER A 339 -16.37 -18.53 -3.39
N GLN A 340 -16.91 -17.36 -3.07
CA GLN A 340 -18.06 -16.76 -3.77
C GLN A 340 -17.77 -15.33 -4.24
N PRO A 341 -16.91 -15.15 -5.26
CA PRO A 341 -16.59 -13.83 -5.77
C PRO A 341 -17.76 -13.23 -6.56
N SER A 342 -17.91 -11.91 -6.47
CA SER A 342 -18.72 -11.14 -7.42
C SER A 342 -18.22 -11.33 -8.86
N THR A 343 -19.09 -11.08 -9.85
CA THR A 343 -18.72 -11.21 -11.28
C THR A 343 -17.48 -10.39 -11.62
N LYS A 344 -17.39 -9.16 -11.08
CA LYS A 344 -16.24 -8.27 -11.26
C LYS A 344 -14.96 -8.87 -10.68
N LEU A 345 -14.98 -9.30 -9.42
CA LEU A 345 -13.79 -9.85 -8.75
C LEU A 345 -13.30 -11.14 -9.42
N ARG A 346 -14.22 -11.98 -9.88
CA ARG A 346 -13.91 -13.19 -10.65
C ARG A 346 -13.17 -12.86 -11.94
N ASN A 347 -13.66 -11.90 -12.71
CA ASN A 347 -13.02 -11.49 -13.96
C ASN A 347 -11.62 -10.94 -13.70
N LEU A 348 -11.46 -10.13 -12.65
CA LEU A 348 -10.16 -9.59 -12.25
C LEU A 348 -9.16 -10.68 -11.86
N PHE A 349 -9.57 -11.69 -11.09
CA PHE A 349 -8.70 -12.83 -10.77
C PHE A 349 -8.34 -13.64 -12.01
N ARG A 350 -9.31 -13.88 -12.90
CA ARG A 350 -9.05 -14.58 -14.16
C ARG A 350 -8.00 -13.85 -14.98
N ASP A 351 -8.13 -12.54 -15.14
CA ASP A 351 -7.17 -11.72 -15.88
C ASP A 351 -5.80 -11.72 -15.18
N PHE A 352 -5.76 -11.60 -13.85
CA PHE A 352 -4.54 -11.71 -13.05
C PHE A 352 -3.79 -13.02 -13.33
N TRP A 353 -4.48 -14.16 -13.27
CA TRP A 353 -3.87 -15.48 -13.51
C TRP A 353 -3.41 -15.65 -14.95
N PHE A 354 -4.15 -15.13 -15.92
CA PHE A 354 -3.74 -15.13 -17.31
C PHE A 354 -2.46 -14.34 -17.54
N TYR A 355 -2.34 -13.14 -16.96
CA TYR A 355 -1.10 -12.39 -16.99
C TYR A 355 0.05 -13.13 -16.28
N CYS A 356 -0.21 -13.77 -15.15
CA CYS A 356 0.80 -14.58 -14.45
C CYS A 356 1.36 -15.69 -15.33
N THR A 357 0.47 -16.44 -16.01
CA THR A 357 0.87 -17.54 -16.88
C THR A 357 1.58 -17.06 -18.15
N VAL A 358 1.09 -15.99 -18.78
CA VAL A 358 1.71 -15.43 -20.00
C VAL A 358 3.09 -14.87 -19.73
N LEU A 359 3.29 -14.19 -18.59
CA LEU A 359 4.57 -13.58 -18.22
C LEU A 359 5.49 -14.51 -17.42
N GLY A 360 5.02 -15.71 -17.05
CA GLY A 360 5.80 -16.70 -16.32
C GLY A 360 6.04 -16.36 -14.84
N PHE A 361 5.15 -15.57 -14.22
CA PHE A 361 5.21 -15.30 -12.77
C PHE A 361 4.81 -16.52 -11.92
N ASP A 362 4.11 -17.48 -12.52
CA ASP A 362 3.66 -18.73 -11.92
C ASP A 362 4.61 -19.91 -12.17
N VAL A 363 5.87 -19.63 -12.55
CA VAL A 363 6.91 -20.63 -12.83
C VAL A 363 8.03 -20.49 -11.80
N GLU A 364 8.17 -21.52 -10.97
CA GLU A 364 9.25 -21.65 -10.00
C GLU A 364 10.62 -21.72 -10.70
N TYR A 365 11.62 -21.07 -10.11
CA TYR A 365 13.01 -21.06 -10.62
C TYR A 365 13.15 -20.69 -12.11
N SER A 366 12.23 -19.87 -12.64
CA SER A 366 12.31 -19.41 -14.03
C SER A 366 13.62 -18.67 -14.34
N GLY A 367 14.29 -18.11 -13.32
CA GLY A 367 15.46 -17.24 -13.46
C GLY A 367 15.14 -15.88 -14.08
N LEU A 368 13.86 -15.62 -14.42
CA LEU A 368 13.40 -14.41 -15.08
C LEU A 368 13.02 -13.31 -14.09
N TRP A 369 12.41 -13.70 -12.96
CA TRP A 369 11.80 -12.79 -12.01
C TRP A 369 12.34 -12.98 -10.59
N PRO A 370 12.29 -11.94 -9.73
CA PRO A 370 12.59 -12.09 -8.31
C PRO A 370 11.77 -13.20 -7.67
N GLU A 371 12.41 -14.01 -6.82
CA GLU A 371 11.78 -15.15 -6.13
C GLU A 371 10.59 -14.72 -5.27
N ASP A 372 10.68 -13.55 -4.64
CA ASP A 372 9.59 -12.96 -3.86
C ASP A 372 8.28 -12.78 -4.64
N TRP A 373 8.35 -12.62 -5.97
CA TRP A 373 7.14 -12.50 -6.80
C TRP A 373 6.46 -13.85 -6.97
N TYR A 374 7.23 -14.91 -7.22
CA TYR A 374 6.71 -16.28 -7.25
C TYR A 374 6.12 -16.67 -5.89
N ASN A 375 6.82 -16.37 -4.79
CA ASN A 375 6.33 -16.58 -3.43
C ASN A 375 5.01 -15.83 -3.17
N ALA A 376 4.88 -14.61 -3.67
CA ALA A 376 3.63 -13.86 -3.60
C ALA A 376 2.51 -14.54 -4.40
N VAL A 377 2.78 -15.02 -5.63
CA VAL A 377 1.80 -15.75 -6.44
C VAL A 377 1.33 -17.03 -5.77
N CYS A 378 2.24 -17.77 -5.11
CA CYS A 378 1.88 -18.96 -4.33
C CYS A 378 0.87 -18.65 -3.23
N VAL A 379 1.09 -17.56 -2.46
CA VAL A 379 0.14 -17.09 -1.46
C VAL A 379 -1.19 -16.71 -2.09
N ILE A 380 -1.19 -15.99 -3.21
CA ILE A 380 -2.40 -15.58 -3.93
C ILE A 380 -3.18 -16.82 -4.41
N ALA A 381 -2.52 -17.90 -4.83
CA ALA A 381 -3.14 -19.17 -5.24
C ALA A 381 -3.99 -19.79 -4.12
N THR A 382 -3.51 -19.75 -2.88
CA THR A 382 -4.21 -20.31 -1.70
C THR A 382 -5.53 -19.59 -1.38
N LYS A 383 -5.71 -18.36 -1.84
CA LYS A 383 -6.88 -17.52 -1.54
C LYS A 383 -7.76 -17.22 -2.76
N SER A 384 -7.24 -17.44 -3.96
CA SER A 384 -7.95 -17.15 -5.22
C SER A 384 -9.19 -18.02 -5.38
N PRO A 385 -10.26 -17.52 -6.01
CA PRO A 385 -11.40 -18.34 -6.41
C PRO A 385 -11.03 -19.30 -7.55
N VAL A 386 -11.85 -20.34 -7.73
CA VAL A 386 -11.76 -21.19 -8.92
C VAL A 386 -12.10 -20.42 -10.21
N LEU A 387 -11.36 -20.69 -11.28
CA LEU A 387 -11.45 -19.98 -12.57
C LEU A 387 -12.54 -20.55 -13.48
N ILE A 388 -13.69 -20.97 -12.94
CA ILE A 388 -14.76 -21.56 -13.73
C ILE A 388 -15.54 -20.52 -14.55
N ALA A 389 -15.91 -20.89 -15.78
CA ALA A 389 -16.86 -20.13 -16.61
C ALA A 389 -18.31 -20.34 -16.15
N HIS A 390 -19.14 -19.30 -16.31
CA HIS A 390 -20.55 -19.29 -15.91
C HIS A 390 -21.50 -19.62 -17.05
N GLU A 391 -21.22 -19.13 -18.25
CA GLU A 391 -22.09 -19.35 -19.41
C GLU A 391 -21.47 -20.36 -20.38
N ASN A 392 -20.48 -19.90 -21.14
CA ASN A 392 -19.77 -20.70 -22.11
C ASN A 392 -18.29 -20.35 -22.04
N LEU A 393 -17.48 -21.36 -21.70
CA LEU A 393 -16.03 -21.21 -21.55
C LEU A 393 -15.40 -20.60 -22.82
N ARG A 394 -15.81 -21.05 -24.00
CA ARG A 394 -15.17 -20.61 -25.26
C ARG A 394 -15.45 -19.13 -25.56
N SER A 395 -16.67 -18.65 -25.35
CA SER A 395 -16.99 -17.22 -25.56
C SER A 395 -16.30 -16.36 -24.51
N GLU A 396 -16.31 -16.77 -23.24
CA GLU A 396 -15.65 -16.02 -22.16
C GLU A 396 -14.12 -15.92 -22.33
N LEU A 397 -13.49 -16.91 -22.99
CA LEU A 397 -12.07 -16.87 -23.31
C LEU A 397 -11.77 -15.99 -24.53
N ILE A 398 -12.62 -16.01 -25.56
CA ILE A 398 -12.46 -15.17 -26.77
C ILE A 398 -12.59 -13.69 -26.43
N ASP A 399 -13.55 -13.34 -25.57
CA ASP A 399 -13.82 -11.94 -25.20
C ASP A 399 -12.83 -11.40 -24.15
N ASN A 400 -11.86 -12.20 -23.70
CA ASN A 400 -10.95 -11.81 -22.63
C ASN A 400 -9.86 -10.87 -23.13
N ALA A 401 -9.88 -9.63 -22.62
CA ALA A 401 -8.92 -8.61 -23.00
C ALA A 401 -7.47 -9.02 -22.70
N ALA A 402 -7.17 -9.78 -21.63
CA ALA A 402 -5.83 -10.22 -21.25
C ALA A 402 -5.19 -11.20 -22.26
N ILE A 403 -6.02 -11.90 -23.07
CA ILE A 403 -5.59 -12.97 -23.98
C ILE A 403 -6.12 -12.72 -25.42
N LYS A 404 -5.85 -11.56 -26.01
CA LYS A 404 -6.16 -11.37 -27.44
C LYS A 404 -5.16 -12.17 -28.30
N SER A 405 -5.69 -13.03 -29.18
CA SER A 405 -4.91 -13.95 -30.02
C SER A 405 -4.12 -13.28 -31.14
N ASP A 406 -4.49 -12.06 -31.53
CA ASP A 406 -4.06 -11.45 -32.80
C ASP A 406 -2.55 -11.12 -32.87
N ALA A 407 -1.85 -11.15 -31.73
CA ALA A 407 -0.45 -10.79 -31.63
C ALA A 407 0.52 -12.00 -31.58
N ILE A 408 0.02 -13.24 -31.63
CA ILE A 408 0.82 -14.42 -31.26
C ILE A 408 1.21 -15.23 -32.49
N SER A 409 2.49 -15.56 -32.58
CA SER A 409 3.03 -16.35 -33.69
C SER A 409 2.66 -17.84 -33.54
N PRO A 410 2.57 -18.59 -34.65
CA PRO A 410 2.35 -20.04 -34.60
C PRO A 410 3.40 -20.79 -33.78
N ASN A 411 4.65 -20.30 -33.74
CA ASN A 411 5.74 -20.91 -32.98
C ASN A 411 5.51 -20.76 -31.47
N GLU A 412 5.19 -19.55 -31.00
CA GLU A 412 4.85 -19.30 -29.59
C GLU A 412 3.66 -20.14 -29.15
N LEU A 413 2.61 -20.23 -29.98
CA LEU A 413 1.47 -21.10 -29.69
C LEU A 413 1.90 -22.56 -29.52
N GLN A 414 2.83 -23.05 -30.35
CA GLN A 414 3.35 -24.40 -30.20
C GLN A 414 4.17 -24.58 -28.92
N GLU A 415 4.92 -23.57 -28.47
CA GLU A 415 5.61 -23.59 -27.18
C GLU A 415 4.63 -23.71 -26.00
N PHE A 416 3.53 -22.97 -26.02
CA PHE A 416 2.46 -23.10 -25.01
C PHE A 416 1.83 -24.51 -25.04
N ARG A 417 1.53 -25.06 -26.21
CA ARG A 417 1.02 -26.43 -26.34
C ARG A 417 1.99 -27.48 -25.79
N ASN A 418 3.28 -27.35 -26.11
CA ASN A 418 4.32 -28.23 -25.59
C ASN A 418 4.43 -28.12 -24.06
N THR A 419 4.29 -26.91 -23.52
CA THR A 419 4.28 -26.67 -22.07
C THR A 419 3.07 -27.33 -21.40
N VAL A 420 1.88 -27.23 -21.99
CA VAL A 420 0.67 -27.94 -21.50
C VAL A 420 0.89 -29.46 -21.52
N CYS A 421 1.42 -30.00 -22.63
CA CYS A 421 1.76 -31.42 -22.73
C CYS A 421 2.75 -31.84 -21.64
N GLY A 422 3.77 -31.03 -21.37
CA GLY A 422 4.75 -31.26 -20.32
C GLY A 422 4.12 -31.31 -18.93
N VAL A 423 3.27 -30.34 -18.59
CA VAL A 423 2.56 -30.29 -17.30
C VAL A 423 1.64 -31.50 -17.11
N LEU A 424 1.06 -32.02 -18.20
CA LEU A 424 0.19 -33.20 -18.20
C LEU A 424 0.94 -34.51 -18.46
N ASN A 425 2.26 -34.54 -18.28
CA ASN A 425 3.11 -35.74 -18.42
C ASN A 425 2.96 -36.46 -19.79
N HIS A 426 2.67 -35.72 -20.86
CA HIS A 426 2.53 -36.22 -22.23
C HIS A 426 1.55 -37.41 -22.38
N GLN A 427 0.47 -37.43 -21.60
CA GLN A 427 -0.55 -38.49 -21.70
C GLN A 427 -1.10 -38.61 -23.14
N THR A 428 -1.11 -39.84 -23.68
CA THR A 428 -1.43 -40.13 -25.09
C THR A 428 -2.80 -39.64 -25.52
N ASP A 429 -3.76 -39.62 -24.60
CA ASP A 429 -5.16 -39.34 -24.89
C ASP A 429 -5.45 -37.82 -24.95
N VAL A 430 -4.60 -37.00 -24.32
CA VAL A 430 -4.77 -35.53 -24.29
C VAL A 430 -3.88 -34.80 -25.30
N VAL A 431 -2.73 -35.35 -25.68
CA VAL A 431 -1.82 -34.72 -26.65
C VAL A 431 -2.51 -34.31 -27.96
N PRO A 432 -3.36 -35.15 -28.60
CA PRO A 432 -4.08 -34.76 -29.81
C PRO A 432 -5.08 -33.62 -29.59
N ILE A 433 -5.64 -33.51 -28.38
CA ILE A 433 -6.58 -32.45 -28.00
C ILE A 433 -5.80 -31.14 -27.83
N ILE A 434 -4.70 -31.17 -27.07
CA ILE A 434 -3.84 -30.01 -26.80
C ILE A 434 -3.28 -29.43 -28.10
N ASN A 435 -2.85 -30.26 -29.04
CA ASN A 435 -2.34 -29.80 -30.34
C ASN A 435 -3.38 -29.05 -31.19
N ARG A 436 -4.68 -29.20 -30.89
CA ARG A 436 -5.78 -28.47 -31.54
C ARG A 436 -6.23 -27.24 -30.76
N MET A 437 -5.74 -27.02 -29.53
CA MET A 437 -6.12 -25.89 -28.71
C MET A 437 -5.60 -24.58 -29.28
N ASP A 438 -6.42 -23.54 -29.21
CA ASP A 438 -5.99 -22.17 -29.47
C ASP A 438 -5.20 -21.61 -28.27
N PHE A 439 -4.65 -20.41 -28.45
CA PHE A 439 -3.84 -19.76 -27.41
C PHE A 439 -4.63 -19.55 -26.11
N ALA A 440 -5.88 -19.12 -26.20
CA ALA A 440 -6.69 -18.83 -25.03
C ALA A 440 -7.02 -20.09 -24.23
N GLN A 441 -7.29 -21.19 -24.92
CA GLN A 441 -7.46 -22.51 -24.30
C GLN A 441 -6.18 -22.99 -23.60
N CYS A 442 -5.01 -22.80 -24.21
CA CYS A 442 -3.73 -23.18 -23.61
C CYS A 442 -3.44 -22.38 -22.33
N ILE A 443 -3.61 -21.05 -22.38
CA ILE A 443 -3.40 -20.19 -21.21
C ILE A 443 -4.39 -20.52 -20.10
N TYR A 444 -5.67 -20.68 -20.42
CA TYR A 444 -6.67 -21.08 -19.42
C TYR A 444 -6.28 -22.37 -18.70
N LEU A 445 -5.95 -23.41 -19.47
CA LEU A 445 -5.59 -24.71 -18.90
C LEU A 445 -4.31 -24.62 -18.05
N LEU A 446 -3.27 -23.93 -18.53
CA LEU A 446 -2.04 -23.71 -17.75
C LEU A 446 -2.31 -22.94 -16.47
N SER A 447 -3.07 -21.85 -16.52
CA SER A 447 -3.42 -21.04 -15.36
C SER A 447 -4.16 -21.86 -14.31
N VAL A 448 -5.13 -22.69 -14.70
CA VAL A 448 -5.84 -23.59 -13.78
C VAL A 448 -4.88 -24.60 -13.16
N LEU A 449 -4.11 -25.32 -13.97
CA LEU A 449 -3.23 -26.38 -13.47
C LEU A 449 -2.13 -25.85 -12.55
N ARG A 450 -1.48 -24.74 -12.91
CA ARG A 450 -0.43 -24.12 -12.08
C ARG A 450 -1.00 -23.52 -10.81
N MET A 451 -2.10 -22.76 -10.89
CA MET A 451 -2.74 -22.18 -9.71
C MET A 451 -3.18 -23.26 -8.73
N GLU A 452 -3.84 -24.32 -9.21
CA GLU A 452 -4.33 -25.38 -8.32
C GLU A 452 -3.19 -26.22 -7.76
N LYS A 453 -2.11 -26.45 -8.53
CA LYS A 453 -0.88 -27.06 -8.01
C LYS A 453 -0.26 -26.22 -6.89
N MET A 454 -0.10 -24.90 -7.10
CA MET A 454 0.41 -24.00 -6.06
C MET A 454 -0.54 -23.96 -4.85
N ARG A 455 -1.86 -23.96 -5.07
CA ARG A 455 -2.85 -23.97 -3.99
C ARG A 455 -2.69 -25.20 -3.11
N VAL A 456 -2.61 -26.41 -3.68
CA VAL A 456 -2.51 -27.64 -2.87
C VAL A 456 -1.15 -27.80 -2.17
N VAL A 457 -0.09 -27.20 -2.70
CA VAL A 457 1.25 -27.22 -2.09
C VAL A 457 1.37 -26.21 -0.95
N HIS A 458 0.78 -25.02 -1.09
CA HIS A 458 1.00 -23.90 -0.16
C HIS A 458 -0.17 -23.60 0.77
N ALA A 459 -1.35 -24.19 0.57
CA ALA A 459 -2.49 -23.97 1.44
C ALA A 459 -2.34 -24.72 2.77
N GLU A 460 -2.68 -24.05 3.86
CA GLU A 460 -2.68 -24.65 5.21
C GLU A 460 -3.86 -25.61 5.44
N HIS A 461 -4.94 -25.48 4.66
CA HIS A 461 -6.18 -26.24 4.83
C HIS A 461 -6.26 -27.42 3.85
N LYS A 462 -6.68 -28.60 4.35
CA LYS A 462 -6.69 -29.85 3.58
C LYS A 462 -7.74 -29.86 2.48
N GLU A 463 -8.78 -29.06 2.63
CA GLU A 463 -9.89 -28.89 1.69
C GLU A 463 -9.46 -28.15 0.41
N ALA A 464 -8.24 -27.62 0.35
CA ALA A 464 -7.69 -26.96 -0.83
C ALA A 464 -7.79 -27.83 -2.10
N LEU A 465 -7.60 -29.14 -1.98
CA LEU A 465 -7.76 -30.10 -3.08
C LEU A 465 -9.20 -30.14 -3.62
N HIS A 466 -10.20 -29.90 -2.76
CA HIS A 466 -11.61 -29.97 -3.16
C HIS A 466 -11.98 -28.92 -4.20
N GLU A 467 -11.26 -27.80 -4.22
CA GLU A 467 -11.47 -26.74 -5.18
C GLU A 467 -11.24 -27.22 -6.63
N PHE A 468 -10.29 -28.13 -6.85
CA PHE A 468 -10.04 -28.68 -8.19
C PHE A 468 -11.24 -29.47 -8.72
N PHE A 469 -11.96 -30.20 -7.85
CA PHE A 469 -13.14 -30.97 -8.27
C PHE A 469 -14.28 -30.07 -8.76
N LYS A 470 -14.32 -28.79 -8.36
CA LYS A 470 -15.31 -27.83 -8.87
C LYS A 470 -15.19 -27.60 -10.37
N TYR A 471 -14.00 -27.69 -10.96
CA TYR A 471 -13.85 -27.63 -12.42
C TYR A 471 -14.41 -28.89 -13.09
N LEU A 472 -14.17 -30.06 -12.51
CA LEU A 472 -14.66 -31.33 -13.04
C LEU A 472 -16.17 -31.46 -12.93
N ASP A 473 -16.80 -30.84 -11.93
CA ASP A 473 -18.25 -30.81 -11.72
C ASP A 473 -18.97 -29.69 -12.50
N ASN A 474 -18.21 -28.75 -13.06
CA ASN A 474 -18.80 -27.64 -13.78
C ASN A 474 -19.45 -28.09 -15.11
N LYS A 475 -20.73 -27.74 -15.29
CA LYS A 475 -21.54 -28.11 -16.46
C LYS A 475 -21.07 -27.47 -17.77
N THR A 476 -20.51 -26.26 -17.72
CA THR A 476 -20.05 -25.54 -18.92
C THR A 476 -18.75 -26.17 -19.43
N ILE A 477 -17.85 -26.55 -18.53
CA ILE A 477 -16.61 -27.28 -18.84
C ILE A 477 -16.93 -28.68 -19.40
N ARG A 478 -17.82 -29.44 -18.77
CA ARG A 478 -18.22 -30.79 -19.26
C ARG A 478 -18.82 -30.80 -20.66
N LYS A 479 -19.52 -29.72 -21.04
CA LYS A 479 -20.18 -29.59 -22.34
C LYS A 479 -19.28 -28.96 -23.41
N ASP A 480 -18.08 -28.51 -23.04
CA ASP A 480 -17.14 -27.91 -23.97
C ASP A 480 -16.71 -28.92 -25.04
N LYS A 481 -16.74 -28.50 -26.31
CA LYS A 481 -16.34 -29.33 -27.45
C LYS A 481 -14.83 -29.30 -27.71
N GLY A 482 -14.10 -28.39 -27.06
CA GLY A 482 -12.65 -28.26 -27.16
C GLY A 482 -11.87 -29.33 -26.40
N GLY A 483 -12.55 -30.24 -25.70
CA GLY A 483 -11.92 -31.31 -24.93
C GLY A 483 -11.31 -30.83 -23.61
N MET A 484 -11.65 -29.61 -23.15
CA MET A 484 -11.10 -29.02 -21.92
C MET A 484 -11.31 -29.92 -20.70
N TRP A 485 -12.49 -30.54 -20.58
CA TRP A 485 -12.79 -31.45 -19.47
C TRP A 485 -11.85 -32.66 -19.42
N ILE A 486 -11.49 -33.23 -20.57
CA ILE A 486 -10.58 -34.39 -20.63
C ILE A 486 -9.17 -33.98 -20.18
N CYS A 487 -8.70 -32.80 -20.59
CA CYS A 487 -7.42 -32.28 -20.14
C CYS A 487 -7.40 -31.95 -18.64
N LEU A 488 -8.49 -31.40 -18.09
CA LEU A 488 -8.62 -31.15 -16.65
C LEU A 488 -8.72 -32.46 -15.85
N LEU A 489 -9.36 -33.50 -16.40
CA LEU A 489 -9.40 -34.82 -15.77
C LEU A 489 -7.99 -35.42 -15.69
N ALA A 490 -7.20 -35.33 -16.77
CA ALA A 490 -5.79 -35.72 -16.74
C ALA A 490 -4.97 -34.90 -15.72
N GLY A 491 -5.27 -33.60 -15.62
CA GLY A 491 -4.66 -32.70 -14.65
C GLY A 491 -5.02 -33.00 -13.19
N ALA A 492 -6.16 -33.66 -12.94
CA ALA A 492 -6.55 -34.06 -11.60
C ALA A 492 -5.51 -34.97 -10.94
N SER A 493 -4.95 -35.91 -11.71
CA SER A 493 -3.86 -36.78 -11.24
C SER A 493 -2.62 -35.98 -10.88
N VAL A 494 -2.22 -35.02 -11.73
CA VAL A 494 -1.04 -34.17 -11.51
C VAL A 494 -1.19 -33.31 -10.25
N VAL A 495 -2.34 -32.68 -10.06
CA VAL A 495 -2.62 -31.86 -8.87
C VAL A 495 -2.71 -32.74 -7.61
N PHE A 496 -3.31 -33.92 -7.73
CA PHE A 496 -3.40 -34.87 -6.62
C PHE A 496 -2.02 -35.42 -6.19
N GLU A 497 -1.16 -35.75 -7.16
CA GLU A 497 0.24 -36.14 -6.90
C GLU A 497 0.98 -35.05 -6.14
N ALA A 498 0.88 -33.79 -6.59
CA ALA A 498 1.50 -32.65 -5.90
C ALA A 498 0.97 -32.46 -4.47
N TYR A 499 -0.33 -32.69 -4.24
CA TYR A 499 -0.94 -32.66 -2.91
C TYR A 499 -0.38 -33.76 -1.99
N LEU A 500 -0.22 -34.98 -2.52
CA LEU A 500 0.35 -36.09 -1.76
C LEU A 500 1.83 -35.82 -1.39
N GLU A 501 2.62 -35.32 -2.34
CA GLU A 501 4.01 -34.94 -2.12
C GLU A 501 4.13 -33.86 -1.03
N ALA A 502 3.28 -32.83 -1.07
CA ALA A 502 3.26 -31.77 -0.06
C ALA A 502 2.97 -32.34 1.34
N ILE A 503 1.97 -33.22 1.49
CA ILE A 503 1.65 -33.85 2.78
C ILE A 503 2.81 -34.70 3.30
N ILE A 504 3.46 -35.47 2.41
CA ILE A 504 4.59 -36.32 2.79
C ILE A 504 5.74 -35.46 3.31
N ASN A 505 6.07 -34.36 2.61
CA ASN A 505 7.14 -33.45 3.01
C ASN A 505 6.85 -32.80 4.36
N THR A 506 5.64 -32.26 4.56
CA THR A 506 5.24 -31.67 5.86
C THR A 506 5.34 -32.68 6.99
N ARG A 507 4.99 -33.96 6.76
CA ARG A 507 5.12 -35.01 7.77
C ARG A 507 6.58 -35.30 8.12
N ASN A 508 7.46 -35.32 7.12
CA ASN A 508 8.89 -35.58 7.32
C ASN A 508 9.59 -34.43 8.07
N ASP A 509 9.18 -33.18 7.82
CA ASP A 509 9.69 -32.01 8.53
C ASP A 509 9.33 -32.05 10.02
N ILE A 510 8.07 -32.36 10.35
CA ILE A 510 7.61 -32.53 11.74
C ILE A 510 8.36 -33.66 12.45
N GLN A 511 8.64 -34.77 11.76
CA GLN A 511 9.41 -35.88 12.34
C GLN A 511 10.87 -35.50 12.58
N SER A 512 11.45 -34.67 11.73
CA SER A 512 12.82 -34.21 11.85
C SER A 512 12.98 -33.17 12.98
N GLU A 513 12.03 -32.26 13.16
CA GLU A 513 11.99 -31.33 14.30
C GLU A 513 11.76 -32.05 15.65
N ALA A 514 11.01 -33.15 15.65
CA ALA A 514 10.78 -33.97 16.85
C ALA A 514 11.98 -34.85 17.25
N ILE A 515 12.97 -35.03 16.38
CA ILE A 515 14.21 -35.78 16.67
C ILE A 515 15.32 -34.84 17.15
N VAL A 516 15.20 -33.53 16.90
CA VAL A 516 16.19 -32.50 17.26
C VAL A 516 15.87 -31.83 18.60
N ASN A 517 14.63 -31.93 19.09
CA ASN A 517 14.22 -31.56 20.45
C ASN A 517 14.18 -32.79 21.36
#